data_AF-A0A9D7EZQ8-F1
#
_entry.id   AF-A0A9D7EZQ8-F1
#
_cell.length_a   1.000
_cell.length_b   1.000
_cell.length_c   1.000
_cell.angle_alpha   90.00
_cell.angle_beta   90.00
_cell.angle_gamma   90.00
#
_symmetry.space_group_name_H-M   'P 1'
#
loop_
_entity.id
_entity.type
_entity.pdbx_description
1 polymer ?
#
loop_
_entity_poly.entity_id
_entity_poly.type
_entity_poly.pdbx_seq_one_letter_code
_entity_poly.pdbx_strand_id
1 'polypeptide(L)' 'MWVSDITYIRVGDIWHYVIFITDAYSRMIVGYNVADHMDAHSV' A
#
# COMPACT_ATOMS: atom_id res chain seq x y z
N MET A 1 4.42 1.57 17.29
CA MET A 1 4.20 0.31 16.55
C MET A 1 3.48 0.65 15.27
N TRP A 2 4.03 0.29 14.12
CA TRP A 2 3.42 0.56 12.82
C TRP A 2 2.86 -0.74 12.25
N VAL A 3 1.71 -0.64 11.60
CA VAL A 3 1.05 -1.75 10.92
C VAL A 3 0.92 -1.37 9.46
N SER A 4 1.17 -2.33 8.57
CA SER A 4 1.02 -2.14 7.13
C SER A 4 0.12 -3.22 6.55
N ASP A 5 -0.79 -2.79 5.68
CA ASP A 5 -1.68 -3.67 4.93
C ASP A 5 -1.49 -3.39 3.43
N ILE A 6 -1.49 -4.45 2.63
CA ILE A 6 -1.43 -4.36 1.16
C ILE A 6 -2.71 -4.94 0.57
N THR A 7 -3.31 -4.23 -0.38
CA THR A 7 -4.55 -4.64 -1.04
C THR A 7 -4.47 -4.35 -2.53
N TYR A 8 -5.16 -5.16 -3.31
CA TYR A 8 -5.28 -5.04 -4.75
C TYR A 8 -6.58 -4.34 -5.06
N ILE A 9 -6.50 -3.20 -5.75
CA ILE A 9 -7.68 -2.48 -6.23
C ILE A 9 -7.73 -2.53 -7.74
N ARG A 10 -8.93 -2.69 -8.30
CA ARG A 10 -9.15 -2.60 -9.75
C ARG A 10 -9.66 -1.21 -10.09
N VAL A 11 -8.99 -0.53 -11.02
CA VAL A 11 -9.42 0.76 -11.56
C VAL A 11 -9.56 0.60 -13.07
N GLY A 12 -10.81 0.62 -13.55
CA GLY A 12 -11.12 0.25 -14.93
C GLY A 12 -10.73 -1.20 -15.23
N ASP A 13 -9.87 -1.39 -16.23
CA ASP A 13 -9.38 -2.71 -16.66
C ASP A 13 -7.98 -3.05 -16.14
N ILE A 14 -7.44 -2.26 -15.22
CA ILE A 14 -6.10 -2.44 -14.66
C ILE A 14 -6.18 -2.71 -13.15
N TRP A 15 -5.28 -3.59 -12.68
CA TRP A 15 -5.09 -3.86 -11.26
C TRP A 15 -3.93 -3.04 -10.72
N HIS A 16 -4.14 -2.42 -9.57
CA HIS A 16 -3.13 -1.66 -8.85
C HIS A 16 -2.93 -2.24 -7.46
N TYR A 17 -1.70 -2.14 -6.99
CA TYR A 17 -1.30 -2.50 -5.64
C TYR A 17 -1.28 -1.25 -4.78
N VAL A 18 -1.97 -1.29 -3.65
CA VAL A 18 -1.96 -0.19 -2.69
C VAL A 18 -1.45 -0.69 -1.36
N ILE A 19 -0.48 0.01 -0.80
CA ILE A 19 0.01 -0.20 0.55
C ILE A 19 -0.32 1.02 1.41
N PHE A 20 -0.79 0.77 2.63
CA PHE A 20 -0.99 1.78 3.66
C PHE A 20 -0.12 1.46 4.87
N ILE A 21 0.50 2.50 5.44
CA ILE A 21 1.22 2.43 6.70
C ILE A 21 0.39 3.19 7.73
N THR A 22 -0.02 2.49 8.77
CA THR A 22 -0.87 3.03 9.84
C THR A 22 -0.11 3.00 11.16
N ASP A 23 -0.16 4.11 11.90
CA ASP A 23 0.27 4.12 13.29
C ASP A 23 -0.78 3.41 14.16
N ALA A 24 -0.40 2.27 14.77
CA ALA A 24 -1.35 1.40 15.46
C ALA A 24 -1.97 2.03 16.71
N TYR A 25 -1.30 3.03 17.29
CA TYR A 25 -1.76 3.68 18.50
C TYR A 25 -2.82 4.75 18.21
N SER A 26 -2.56 5.61 17.23
CA SER A 26 -3.45 6.71 16.83
C SER A 26 -4.47 6.33 15.74
N ARG A 27 -4.28 5.19 15.07
CA ARG A 27 -5.03 4.73 13.88
C ARG A 27 -4.97 5.71 12.70
N MET A 28 -3.96 6.58 12.68
CA MET A 28 -3.74 7.51 11.57
C MET A 28 -2.88 6.85 10.49
N ILE A 29 -3.24 7.11 9.23
CA ILE A 29 -2.42 6.73 8.08
C ILE A 29 -1.24 7.71 8.03
N VAL A 30 -0.03 7.18 8.12
CA VAL A 30 1.22 7.96 8.10
C VAL A 30 1.94 7.86 6.76
N GLY A 31 1.54 6.93 5.89
CA GLY A 31 2.09 6.79 4.55
C GLY A 31 1.23 5.88 3.67
N TYR A 32 1.33 6.07 2.36
CA TYR A 32 0.70 5.21 1.37
C TYR A 32 1.52 5.20 0.07
N ASN A 33 1.40 4.13 -0.70
CA ASN A 33 1.95 4.06 -2.05
C ASN A 33 1.03 3.23 -2.95
N VAL A 34 0.96 3.61 -4.23
CA VAL A 34 0.22 2.90 -5.27
C VAL A 34 1.19 2.53 -6.36
N ALA A 35 1.18 1.27 -6.77
CA ALA A 35 2.03 0.76 -7.84
C ALA A 35 1.20 -0.03 -8.85
N ASP A 36 1.49 0.17 -10.13
CA ASP A 36 0.84 -0.53 -11.24
C ASP A 36 1.40 -1.95 -11.42
N HIS A 37 2.58 -2.21 -10.86
CA HIS A 37 3.24 -3.50 -10.83
C HIS A 37 3.97 -3.69 -9.51
N MET A 38 4.00 -4.91 -8.99
CA MET A 38 4.73 -5.25 -7.78
C MET A 38 6.22 -5.44 -8.11
N ASP A 39 6.90 -4.37 -8.50
CA ASP A 39 8.33 -4.39 -8.80
C ASP A 39 9.14 -4.33 -7.49
N ALA A 40 9.63 -5.48 -7.05
CA ALA A 40 10.66 -5.54 -6.02
C ALA A 40 12.03 -5.28 -6.66
N HIS A 41 12.37 -4.00 -6.84
CA HIS A 41 13.71 -3.62 -7.30
C HIS A 41 14.71 -3.88 -6.17
N SER A 42 15.29 -5.09 -6.13
CA SER A 42 16.44 -5.38 -5.28
C SER A 42 17.66 -4.73 -5.91
N VAL A 43 18.18 -3.69 -5.25
CA VAL A 43 19.55 -3.21 -5.49
C VAL A 43 20.56 -4.12 -4.80
#